data_AF-A0A958NZ04-F1
#
_entry.id   AF-A0A958NZ04-F1
#
_cell.length_a   1.000
_cell.length_b   1.000
_cell.length_c   1.000
_cell.angle_alpha   90.00
_cell.angle_beta   90.00
_cell.angle_gamma   90.00
#
_symmetry.space_group_name_H-M   'P 1'
#
loop_
_entity.id
_entity.type
_entity.pdbx_description
1 polymer ?
#
loop_
_entity_poly.entity_id
_entity_poly.type
_entity_poly.pdbx_seq_one_letter_code
_entity_poly.pdbx_strand_id
1 'polypeptide(L)'
;MARLFGGIFCSLLFFVVLSCSNSQTANPEPAKFENPGGMWMPVQMGAHAETLRKLGLRYDPAQLTDPLAHPLGAIVWLGGCSASFVSKTGLIITNHHCIQSALQYNNGDEGLIENGYLAKNQSEELWAGPGSHVLVTTAFTDVTKIVLKDIEQIEGDEARYEEIKKRINELTEACEVGKTDTRCQVSSFFEGAQFFQIEQLEIKDVRLVYSPHQGVGFFGGFDDNWRWPRQAGDYGFLRAYVGPDGKPAKYSPNNVPYIPTHTLRLPSQALNAGDLVMVTGYPGTTDRFKTADEVEDDV
;
A
#
# COMPACT_ATOMS: atom_id res chain seq x y z
N MET A 1 18.62 13.77 -83.68
CA MET A 1 18.05 15.09 -83.38
C MET A 1 17.26 14.95 -82.08
N ALA A 2 17.62 15.73 -81.06
CA ALA A 2 16.83 16.11 -79.88
C ALA A 2 16.10 15.05 -78.99
N ARG A 3 16.66 14.92 -77.78
CA ARG A 3 16.05 15.04 -76.43
C ARG A 3 14.85 14.16 -75.97
N LEU A 4 15.08 13.63 -74.76
CA LEU A 4 14.23 13.55 -73.54
C LEU A 4 13.72 12.17 -73.08
N PHE A 5 13.80 12.02 -71.74
CA PHE A 5 13.28 11.01 -70.79
C PHE A 5 14.08 9.73 -70.50
N GLY A 6 14.57 9.65 -69.24
CA GLY A 6 14.06 8.66 -68.27
C GLY A 6 14.97 7.48 -67.88
N GLY A 7 15.38 7.43 -66.60
CA GLY A 7 15.71 6.19 -65.85
C GLY A 7 17.15 5.69 -65.95
N ILE A 8 18.07 6.12 -65.06
CA ILE A 8 18.48 5.41 -63.81
C ILE A 8 19.03 3.99 -64.06
N PHE A 9 20.35 3.82 -63.95
CA PHE A 9 20.94 2.74 -63.16
C PHE A 9 22.39 3.07 -62.75
N CYS A 10 22.57 3.19 -61.43
CA CYS A 10 23.70 2.74 -60.61
C CYS A 10 25.14 3.08 -61.05
N SER A 11 25.74 4.07 -60.38
CA SER A 11 27.15 3.98 -60.03
C SER A 11 27.51 4.90 -58.85
N LEU A 12 28.40 4.38 -58.00
CA LEU A 12 29.18 5.04 -56.95
C LEU A 12 28.42 5.53 -55.70
N LEU A 13 28.83 5.06 -54.52
CA LEU A 13 29.91 5.69 -53.75
C LEU A 13 30.02 5.03 -52.38
N PHE A 14 31.26 4.69 -52.01
CA PHE A 14 31.68 4.42 -50.64
C PHE A 14 31.23 5.55 -49.70
N PHE A 15 30.39 5.23 -48.71
CA PHE A 15 30.22 6.06 -47.53
C PHE A 15 30.74 5.29 -46.32
N VAL A 16 31.88 5.76 -45.80
CA VAL A 16 32.36 5.44 -44.46
C VAL A 16 31.34 6.03 -43.49
N VAL A 17 30.52 5.18 -42.88
CA VAL A 17 29.73 5.58 -41.71
C VAL A 17 30.66 5.50 -40.51
N LEU A 18 31.18 6.66 -40.07
CA LEU A 18 31.68 6.81 -38.71
C LEU A 18 30.50 6.51 -37.78
N SER A 19 30.47 5.29 -37.25
CA SER A 19 29.68 5.00 -36.05
C SER A 19 30.36 5.74 -34.91
N CYS A 20 29.82 6.89 -34.53
CA CYS A 20 30.01 7.41 -33.19
C CYS A 20 29.35 6.41 -32.25
N SER A 21 30.13 5.44 -31.78
CA SER A 21 29.81 4.64 -30.61
C SER A 21 29.70 5.61 -29.44
N ASN A 22 28.48 6.11 -29.20
CA ASN A 22 28.12 6.55 -27.87
C ASN A 22 28.33 5.32 -26.99
N SER A 23 29.41 5.35 -26.22
CA SER A 23 29.61 4.45 -25.10
C SER A 23 28.32 4.52 -24.27
N GLN A 24 27.48 3.51 -24.40
CA GLN A 24 26.57 3.15 -23.34
C GLN A 24 27.48 2.98 -22.13
N THR A 25 27.51 3.98 -21.26
CA THR A 25 27.91 3.77 -19.88
C THR A 25 26.97 2.69 -19.40
N ALA A 26 27.44 1.45 -19.37
CA ALA A 26 26.75 0.37 -18.71
C ALA A 26 26.33 0.93 -17.36
N ASN A 27 25.02 0.98 -17.10
CA ASN A 27 24.57 1.27 -15.75
C ASN A 27 25.32 0.28 -14.86
N PRO A 28 26.03 0.75 -13.82
CA PRO A 28 26.72 -0.17 -12.92
C PRO A 28 25.69 -1.19 -12.46
N GLU A 29 26.05 -2.48 -12.48
CA GLU A 29 25.16 -3.52 -11.97
C GLU A 29 24.68 -3.10 -10.58
N PRO A 30 23.35 -3.10 -10.33
CA PRO A 30 22.83 -2.70 -9.04
C PRO A 30 23.51 -3.56 -7.98
N ALA A 31 24.04 -2.90 -6.94
CA ALA A 31 24.73 -3.58 -5.87
C ALA A 31 23.84 -4.71 -5.32
N LYS A 32 24.41 -5.91 -5.18
CA LYS A 32 23.68 -7.05 -4.62
C LYS A 32 23.22 -6.70 -3.20
N PHE A 33 21.93 -6.44 -3.03
CA PHE A 33 21.33 -6.21 -1.73
C PHE A 33 21.01 -7.54 -1.09
N GLU A 34 21.69 -7.86 0.01
CA GLU A 34 21.20 -8.86 0.94
C GLU A 34 20.23 -8.16 1.88
N ASN A 35 18.94 -8.45 1.71
CA ASN A 35 17.91 -7.90 2.58
C ASN A 35 18.15 -8.43 4.02
N PRO A 36 18.52 -7.56 4.98
CA PRO A 36 18.74 -8.00 6.36
C PRO A 36 17.44 -8.36 7.10
N GLY A 37 16.31 -8.37 6.37
CA GLY A 37 14.97 -8.39 6.92
C GLY A 37 14.63 -7.05 7.58
N GLY A 38 13.41 -6.96 8.09
CA GLY A 38 12.93 -5.79 8.82
C GLY A 38 11.76 -5.10 8.15
N MET A 39 10.81 -4.67 8.98
CA MET A 39 9.70 -3.82 8.60
C MET A 39 9.98 -2.45 9.20
N TRP A 40 10.43 -1.52 8.36
CA TRP A 40 10.93 -0.23 8.80
C TRP A 40 9.79 0.77 8.94
N MET A 41 9.79 1.53 10.04
CA MET A 41 8.93 2.70 10.14
C MET A 41 9.39 3.77 9.16
N PRO A 42 8.48 4.58 8.60
CA PRO A 42 8.83 5.70 7.72
C PRO A 42 9.94 6.57 8.31
N VAL A 43 9.83 6.96 9.58
CA VAL A 43 10.83 7.79 10.28
C VAL A 43 12.26 7.21 10.27
N GLN A 44 12.42 5.90 10.09
CA GLN A 44 13.72 5.22 10.02
C GLN A 44 14.36 5.30 8.62
N MET A 45 13.58 5.62 7.57
CA MET A 45 14.04 5.57 6.18
C MET A 45 15.19 6.54 5.89
N GLY A 46 15.30 7.63 6.66
CA GLY A 46 16.42 8.58 6.57
C GLY A 46 17.78 7.92 6.85
N ALA A 47 17.83 6.98 7.79
CA ALA A 47 19.06 6.23 8.10
C ALA A 47 19.48 5.29 6.96
N HIS A 48 18.55 4.91 6.08
CA HIS A 48 18.80 4.04 4.94
C HIS A 48 18.99 4.80 3.62
N ALA A 49 19.04 6.13 3.65
CA ALA A 49 19.05 6.95 2.45
C ALA A 49 20.19 6.63 1.48
N GLU A 50 21.41 6.44 2.00
CA GLU A 50 22.57 6.09 1.16
C GLU A 50 22.40 4.71 0.51
N THR A 51 21.95 3.72 1.29
CA THR A 51 21.66 2.38 0.78
C THR A 51 20.62 2.42 -0.31
N LEU A 52 19.46 3.06 -0.06
CA LEU A 52 18.39 3.17 -1.05
C LEU A 52 18.86 3.81 -2.37
N ARG A 53 19.68 4.86 -2.30
CA ARG A 53 20.27 5.48 -3.50
C ARG A 53 21.19 4.51 -4.25
N LYS A 54 22.04 3.76 -3.55
CA LYS A 54 22.90 2.72 -4.15
C LYS A 54 22.10 1.59 -4.80
N LEU A 55 20.91 1.28 -4.27
CA LEU A 55 19.98 0.31 -4.85
C LEU A 55 19.18 0.87 -6.03
N GLY A 56 19.39 2.13 -6.41
CA GLY A 56 18.74 2.73 -7.56
C GLY A 56 17.39 3.38 -7.26
N LEU A 57 17.07 3.67 -6.00
CA LEU A 57 15.89 4.47 -5.67
C LEU A 57 16.02 5.85 -6.33
N ARG A 58 15.04 6.17 -7.20
CA ARG A 58 14.98 7.44 -7.93
C ARG A 58 14.26 8.56 -7.17
N TYR A 59 13.58 8.22 -6.07
CA TYR A 59 12.97 9.17 -5.15
C TYR A 59 13.99 9.65 -4.12
N ASP A 60 13.80 10.87 -3.62
CA ASP A 60 14.57 11.34 -2.47
C ASP A 60 14.18 10.51 -1.24
N PRO A 61 15.11 9.77 -0.60
CA PRO A 61 14.79 8.98 0.59
C PRO A 61 14.21 9.80 1.74
N ALA A 62 14.48 11.11 1.81
CA ALA A 62 13.87 11.98 2.81
C ALA A 62 12.34 12.07 2.67
N GLN A 63 11.79 11.86 1.47
CA GLN A 63 10.33 11.80 1.30
C GLN A 63 9.71 10.54 1.91
N LEU A 64 10.51 9.49 2.11
CA LEU A 64 10.05 8.25 2.74
C LEU A 64 10.00 8.36 4.27
N THR A 65 10.48 9.45 4.87
CA THR A 65 10.37 9.67 6.32
C THR A 65 9.03 10.20 6.76
N ASP A 66 8.28 10.78 5.83
CA ASP A 66 6.93 11.26 6.08
C ASP A 66 5.90 10.23 5.58
N PRO A 67 5.15 9.56 6.48
CA PRO A 67 4.10 8.62 6.07
C PRO A 67 2.98 9.26 5.27
N LEU A 68 2.81 10.59 5.36
CA LEU A 68 1.75 11.32 4.68
C LEU A 68 2.17 11.75 3.26
N ALA A 69 3.47 11.73 2.96
CA ALA A 69 3.99 12.15 1.68
C ALA A 69 3.92 11.03 0.63
N HIS A 70 3.92 11.39 -0.64
CA HIS A 70 4.06 10.43 -1.72
C HIS A 70 5.43 9.72 -1.64
N PRO A 71 5.50 8.38 -1.82
CA PRO A 71 4.41 7.48 -2.21
C PRO A 71 3.59 6.91 -1.04
N LEU A 72 4.04 7.05 0.20
CA LEU A 72 3.46 6.40 1.38
C LEU A 72 2.01 6.82 1.66
N GLY A 73 1.68 8.10 1.47
CA GLY A 73 0.34 8.63 1.67
C GLY A 73 -0.70 8.14 0.65
N ALA A 74 -0.31 7.35 -0.35
CA ALA A 74 -1.24 6.66 -1.25
C ALA A 74 -1.67 5.27 -0.72
N ILE A 75 -0.99 4.76 0.31
CA ILE A 75 -1.24 3.45 0.92
C ILE A 75 -2.32 3.60 1.98
N VAL A 76 -3.25 2.65 2.02
CA VAL A 76 -4.42 2.70 2.91
C VAL A 76 -4.65 1.34 3.56
N TRP A 77 -5.32 1.35 4.71
CA TRP A 77 -5.67 0.15 5.45
C TRP A 77 -7.14 -0.19 5.27
N LEU A 78 -7.44 -1.47 5.07
CA LEU A 78 -8.79 -2.01 4.86
C LEU A 78 -9.35 -2.75 6.09
N GLY A 79 -8.73 -2.60 7.27
CA GLY A 79 -9.15 -3.36 8.47
C GLY A 79 -8.57 -4.77 8.54
N GLY A 80 -7.35 -4.99 8.02
CA GLY A 80 -6.67 -6.29 8.01
C GLY A 80 -5.82 -6.53 6.76
N CYS A 81 -6.10 -5.77 5.70
CA CYS A 81 -5.30 -5.76 4.48
C CYS A 81 -4.72 -4.37 4.21
N SER A 82 -3.63 -4.36 3.44
CA SER A 82 -3.11 -3.13 2.83
C SER A 82 -3.68 -2.95 1.43
N ALA A 83 -3.81 -1.71 1.00
CA ALA A 83 -4.24 -1.36 -0.34
C ALA A 83 -3.60 -0.04 -0.77
N SER A 84 -3.81 0.38 -2.02
CA SER A 84 -3.32 1.68 -2.47
C SER A 84 -4.27 2.37 -3.44
N PHE A 85 -4.35 3.70 -3.33
CA PHE A 85 -5.02 4.51 -4.33
C PHE A 85 -4.20 4.54 -5.63
N VAL A 86 -4.84 4.22 -6.75
CA VAL A 86 -4.22 4.15 -8.09
C VAL A 86 -4.88 5.08 -9.10
N SER A 87 -5.83 5.92 -8.66
CA SER A 87 -6.46 6.93 -9.50
C SER A 87 -6.91 8.15 -8.71
N LYS A 88 -7.09 9.28 -9.41
CA LYS A 88 -7.61 10.53 -8.82
C LYS A 88 -9.11 10.48 -8.48
N THR A 89 -9.78 9.36 -8.76
CA THR A 89 -11.20 9.13 -8.47
C THR A 89 -11.37 7.99 -7.47
N GLY A 90 -10.43 7.83 -6.55
CA GLY A 90 -10.57 6.94 -5.40
C GLY A 90 -10.51 5.45 -5.70
N LEU A 91 -10.11 5.05 -6.92
CA LEU A 91 -9.87 3.64 -7.25
C LEU A 91 -8.73 3.10 -6.39
N ILE A 92 -8.98 1.96 -5.75
CA ILE A 92 -8.09 1.27 -4.82
C ILE A 92 -7.77 -0.10 -5.42
N ILE A 93 -6.50 -0.48 -5.41
CA ILE A 93 -6.06 -1.85 -5.70
C ILE A 93 -5.68 -2.57 -4.39
N THR A 94 -6.10 -3.82 -4.26
CA THR A 94 -5.73 -4.73 -3.17
C THR A 94 -5.75 -6.17 -3.68
N ASN A 95 -5.59 -7.16 -2.81
CA ASN A 95 -5.65 -8.57 -3.18
C ASN A 95 -7.10 -9.06 -3.35
N HIS A 96 -7.28 -10.10 -4.17
CA HIS A 96 -8.56 -10.79 -4.33
C HIS A 96 -9.04 -11.40 -3.01
N HIS A 97 -8.13 -11.93 -2.19
CA HIS A 97 -8.50 -12.46 -0.87
C HIS A 97 -8.96 -11.35 0.11
N CYS A 98 -8.48 -10.11 -0.07
CA CYS A 98 -8.87 -8.96 0.76
C CYS A 98 -10.26 -8.42 0.46
N ILE A 99 -10.84 -8.74 -0.69
CA ILE A 99 -12.19 -8.31 -1.09
C ILE A 99 -13.25 -9.42 -0.96
N GLN A 100 -12.89 -10.57 -0.38
CA GLN A 100 -13.81 -11.71 -0.24
C GLN A 100 -15.06 -11.35 0.56
N SER A 101 -14.96 -10.50 1.57
CA SER A 101 -16.14 -10.03 2.32
C SER A 101 -17.13 -9.29 1.44
N ALA A 102 -16.65 -8.44 0.52
CA ALA A 102 -17.48 -7.72 -0.44
C ALA A 102 -18.15 -8.67 -1.45
N LEU A 103 -17.40 -9.68 -1.93
CA LEU A 103 -17.95 -10.72 -2.81
C LEU A 103 -19.01 -11.56 -2.08
N GLN A 104 -18.72 -11.98 -0.85
CA GLN A 104 -19.63 -12.76 -0.03
C GLN A 104 -20.93 -12.01 0.27
N TYR A 105 -20.85 -10.70 0.52
CA TYR A 105 -22.01 -9.86 0.73
C TYR A 105 -22.89 -9.75 -0.53
N ASN A 106 -22.26 -9.70 -1.71
CA ASN A 106 -22.95 -9.51 -2.98
C ASN A 106 -23.14 -10.80 -3.80
N ASN A 107 -22.81 -11.98 -3.26
CA ASN A 107 -22.69 -13.21 -4.06
C ASN A 107 -23.97 -13.56 -4.82
N GLY A 108 -25.12 -13.45 -4.15
CA GLY A 108 -26.45 -13.68 -4.72
C GLY A 108 -26.56 -14.98 -5.52
N ASP A 109 -27.49 -14.99 -6.48
CA ASP A 109 -27.63 -16.08 -7.46
C ASP A 109 -26.57 -16.00 -8.57
N GLU A 110 -25.90 -14.85 -8.73
CA GLU A 110 -24.86 -14.63 -9.73
C GLU A 110 -23.53 -15.32 -9.40
N GLY A 111 -23.34 -15.75 -8.14
CA GLY A 111 -22.16 -16.49 -7.70
C GLY A 111 -20.88 -15.67 -7.81
N LEU A 112 -20.89 -14.40 -7.41
CA LEU A 112 -19.75 -13.48 -7.59
C LEU A 112 -18.43 -13.97 -6.98
N ILE A 113 -18.47 -14.80 -5.93
CA ILE A 113 -17.25 -15.41 -5.37
C ILE A 113 -16.54 -16.25 -6.43
N GLU A 114 -17.29 -17.11 -7.14
CA GLU A 114 -16.74 -18.00 -8.17
C GLU A 114 -16.48 -17.24 -9.48
N ASN A 115 -17.49 -16.52 -9.95
CA ASN A 115 -17.51 -15.93 -11.28
C ASN A 115 -16.73 -14.61 -11.39
N GLY A 116 -16.39 -13.99 -10.26
CA GLY A 116 -15.83 -12.64 -10.23
C GLY A 116 -16.88 -11.58 -10.56
N TYR A 117 -16.41 -10.34 -10.75
CA TYR A 117 -17.29 -9.20 -10.99
C TYR A 117 -16.55 -8.08 -11.75
N LEU A 118 -17.26 -7.34 -12.60
CA LEU A 118 -16.75 -6.13 -13.25
C LEU A 118 -17.88 -5.12 -13.41
N ALA A 119 -17.79 -4.00 -12.69
CA ALA A 119 -18.66 -2.85 -12.91
C ALA A 119 -18.29 -2.19 -14.25
N LYS A 120 -19.25 -2.05 -15.17
CA LYS A 120 -19.00 -1.39 -16.47
C LYS A 120 -18.91 0.13 -16.35
N ASN A 121 -19.47 0.67 -15.27
CA ASN A 121 -19.49 2.08 -14.94
C ASN A 121 -19.68 2.27 -13.42
N GLN A 122 -19.50 3.50 -12.95
CA GLN A 122 -19.57 3.83 -11.52
C GLN A 122 -20.94 3.56 -10.87
N SER A 123 -22.03 3.62 -11.63
CA SER A 123 -23.37 3.30 -11.09
C SER A 123 -23.60 1.80 -10.88
N GLU A 124 -22.78 0.95 -11.51
CA GLU A 124 -22.82 -0.50 -11.29
C GLU A 124 -21.94 -0.93 -10.10
N GLU A 125 -20.99 -0.11 -9.63
CA GLU A 125 -20.11 -0.47 -8.51
C GLU A 125 -20.89 -0.85 -7.24
N LEU A 126 -20.66 -2.06 -6.74
CA LEU A 126 -21.46 -2.67 -5.68
C LEU A 126 -20.95 -2.25 -4.31
N TRP A 127 -21.82 -1.85 -3.38
CA TRP A 127 -21.38 -1.55 -2.02
C TRP A 127 -20.75 -2.80 -1.36
N ALA A 128 -19.59 -2.63 -0.75
CA ALA A 128 -18.81 -3.72 -0.14
C ALA A 128 -19.41 -4.27 1.16
N GLY A 129 -20.54 -3.70 1.61
CA GLY A 129 -21.30 -4.19 2.75
C GLY A 129 -20.98 -3.48 4.08
N PRO A 130 -21.71 -3.83 5.14
CA PRO A 130 -21.56 -3.20 6.45
C PRO A 130 -20.18 -3.46 7.03
N GLY A 131 -19.61 -2.45 7.68
CA GLY A 131 -18.27 -2.54 8.28
C GLY A 131 -17.12 -2.39 7.26
N SER A 132 -17.39 -2.36 5.95
CA SER A 132 -16.36 -2.00 4.96
C SER A 132 -15.92 -0.55 5.17
N HIS A 133 -14.62 -0.34 5.21
CA HIS A 133 -14.04 0.98 5.36
C HIS A 133 -12.63 1.04 4.77
N VAL A 134 -12.18 2.25 4.48
CA VAL A 134 -10.79 2.55 4.10
C VAL A 134 -10.27 3.58 5.09
N LEU A 135 -9.19 3.25 5.80
CA LEU A 135 -8.50 4.19 6.68
C LEU A 135 -7.32 4.82 5.93
N VAL A 136 -7.38 6.14 5.76
CA VAL A 136 -6.32 6.95 5.14
C VAL A 136 -5.55 7.65 6.24
N THR A 137 -4.25 7.38 6.39
CA THR A 137 -3.44 8.03 7.43
C THR A 137 -3.32 9.54 7.16
N THR A 138 -3.68 10.35 8.16
CA THR A 138 -3.66 11.82 8.11
C THR A 138 -2.70 12.44 9.12
N ALA A 139 -2.30 11.72 10.17
CA ALA A 139 -1.22 12.12 11.06
C ALA A 139 -0.49 10.91 11.66
N PHE A 140 0.79 11.11 11.99
CA PHE A 140 1.64 10.13 12.65
C PHE A 140 2.57 10.85 13.64
N THR A 141 2.27 10.73 14.93
CA THR A 141 2.87 11.58 15.98
C THR A 141 3.52 10.71 17.04
N ASP A 142 4.79 10.96 17.36
CA ASP A 142 5.45 10.33 18.51
C ASP A 142 4.87 10.90 19.82
N VAL A 143 4.22 10.03 20.60
CA VAL A 143 3.62 10.34 21.91
C VAL A 143 4.32 9.62 23.06
N THR A 144 5.48 9.01 22.81
CA THR A 144 6.25 8.21 23.78
C THR A 144 6.48 8.97 25.08
N LYS A 145 6.89 10.25 25.00
CA LYS A 145 7.15 11.09 26.17
C LYS A 145 5.91 11.36 27.01
N ILE A 146 4.72 11.36 26.40
CA ILE A 146 3.46 11.56 27.11
C ILE A 146 3.07 10.25 27.80
N VAL A 147 3.11 9.14 27.06
CA VAL A 147 2.73 7.82 27.57
C VAL A 147 3.64 7.37 28.71
N LEU A 148 4.96 7.54 28.58
CA LEU A 148 5.95 7.04 29.56
C LEU A 148 6.31 8.04 30.66
N LYS A 149 5.64 9.20 30.73
CA LYS A 149 5.96 10.26 31.70
C LYS A 149 5.90 9.74 33.15
N ASP A 150 6.97 9.89 33.91
CA ASP A 150 7.05 9.50 35.33
C ASP A 150 6.69 8.01 35.60
N ILE A 151 6.68 7.15 34.57
CA ILE A 151 6.20 5.76 34.71
C ILE A 151 7.12 4.93 35.64
N GLU A 152 8.41 5.24 35.64
CA GLU A 152 9.40 4.58 36.49
C GLU A 152 9.14 4.83 37.99
N GLN A 153 8.48 5.94 38.34
CA GLN A 153 8.15 6.31 39.72
C GLN A 153 6.93 5.55 40.26
N ILE A 154 6.15 4.88 39.41
CA ILE A 154 5.02 4.06 39.82
C ILE A 154 5.54 2.70 40.27
N GLU A 155 5.22 2.32 41.50
CA GLU A 155 5.58 1.01 42.06
C GLU A 155 4.62 -0.09 41.58
N GLY A 156 5.19 -1.21 41.14
CA GLY A 156 4.43 -2.38 40.67
C GLY A 156 4.12 -2.38 39.18
N ASP A 157 4.36 -3.51 38.52
CA ASP A 157 4.25 -3.63 37.06
C ASP A 157 2.80 -3.52 36.57
N GLU A 158 1.84 -4.07 37.31
CA GLU A 158 0.41 -3.96 37.00
C GLU A 158 -0.06 -2.48 37.04
N ALA A 159 0.37 -1.73 38.05
CA ALA A 159 0.03 -0.32 38.18
C ALA A 159 0.64 0.52 37.04
N ARG A 160 1.87 0.20 36.61
CA ARG A 160 2.49 0.82 35.43
C ARG A 160 1.71 0.52 34.17
N TYR A 161 1.34 -0.74 33.95
CA TYR A 161 0.58 -1.15 32.78
C TYR A 161 -0.77 -0.44 32.70
N GLU A 162 -1.54 -0.40 33.80
CA GLU A 162 -2.84 0.27 33.81
C GLU A 162 -2.72 1.79 33.61
N GLU A 163 -1.68 2.44 34.12
CA GLU A 163 -1.45 3.87 33.85
C GLU A 163 -1.05 4.12 32.38
N ILE A 164 -0.21 3.28 31.77
CA ILE A 164 0.12 3.36 30.33
C ILE A 164 -1.16 3.22 29.50
N LYS A 165 -1.95 2.19 29.77
CA LYS A 165 -3.22 1.90 29.09
C LYS A 165 -4.21 3.05 29.23
N LYS A 166 -4.33 3.62 30.43
CA LYS A 166 -5.16 4.81 30.67
C LYS A 166 -4.72 5.99 29.80
N ARG A 167 -3.43 6.31 29.74
CA ARG A 167 -2.91 7.42 28.91
C ARG A 167 -3.11 7.19 27.42
N ILE A 168 -2.95 5.94 26.96
CA ILE A 168 -3.27 5.52 25.59
C ILE A 168 -4.73 5.83 25.28
N ASN A 169 -5.65 5.46 26.16
CA ASN A 169 -7.09 5.72 25.98
C ASN A 169 -7.39 7.21 25.98
N GLU A 170 -6.86 7.97 26.95
CA GLU A 170 -7.04 9.42 27.04
C GLU A 170 -6.55 10.14 25.77
N LEU A 171 -5.37 9.77 25.26
CA LEU A 171 -4.82 10.32 24.01
C LEU A 171 -5.69 9.97 22.80
N THR A 172 -6.18 8.72 22.74
CA THR A 172 -7.03 8.24 21.65
C THR A 172 -8.36 8.97 21.63
N GLU A 173 -9.04 9.06 22.78
CA GLU A 173 -10.31 9.78 22.92
C GLU A 173 -10.15 11.26 22.59
N ALA A 174 -9.12 11.92 23.15
CA ALA A 174 -8.86 13.34 22.91
C ALA A 174 -8.62 13.65 21.42
N CYS A 175 -8.00 12.73 20.68
CA CYS A 175 -7.74 12.88 19.25
C CYS A 175 -9.03 12.84 18.39
N GLU A 176 -10.06 12.13 18.84
CA GLU A 176 -11.35 11.99 18.15
C GLU A 176 -12.40 13.03 18.58
N VAL A 177 -12.15 13.82 19.65
CA VAL A 177 -13.10 14.84 20.13
C VAL A 177 -13.47 15.82 19.00
N GLY A 178 -14.77 15.86 18.67
CA GLY A 178 -15.31 16.74 17.62
C GLY A 178 -15.05 16.27 16.18
N LYS A 179 -14.46 15.09 15.98
CA LYS A 179 -14.18 14.51 14.66
C LYS A 179 -15.01 13.24 14.44
N THR A 180 -16.06 13.31 13.63
CA THR A 180 -16.99 12.18 13.38
C THR A 180 -16.45 11.11 12.43
N ASP A 181 -15.43 11.46 11.65
CA ASP A 181 -14.91 10.66 10.55
C ASP A 181 -13.40 10.39 10.67
N THR A 182 -12.87 10.62 11.86
CA THR A 182 -11.49 10.32 12.21
C THR A 182 -11.48 9.11 13.14
N ARG A 183 -10.54 8.21 12.89
CA ARG A 183 -10.13 7.15 13.80
C ARG A 183 -8.74 7.44 14.30
N CYS A 184 -8.56 7.44 15.61
CA CYS A 184 -7.25 7.55 16.23
C CYS A 184 -6.88 6.24 16.91
N GLN A 185 -5.60 5.91 16.89
CA GLN A 185 -5.05 4.83 17.71
C GLN A 185 -3.67 5.25 18.22
N VAL A 186 -3.31 4.79 19.41
CA VAL A 186 -1.94 4.89 19.92
C VAL A 186 -1.33 3.50 19.89
N SER A 187 -0.41 3.28 18.97
CA SER A 187 0.24 1.99 18.77
C SER A 187 1.57 1.93 19.52
N SER A 188 1.81 0.78 20.16
CA SER A 188 3.08 0.45 20.81
C SER A 188 4.06 -0.14 19.81
N PHE A 189 5.34 0.23 19.93
CA PHE A 189 6.45 -0.27 19.13
C PHE A 189 7.58 -0.69 20.06
N PHE A 190 8.37 -1.68 19.62
CA PHE A 190 9.52 -2.21 20.37
C PHE A 190 9.15 -2.61 21.80
N GLU A 191 8.11 -3.44 21.94
CA GLU A 191 7.63 -3.95 23.25
C GLU A 191 7.33 -2.83 24.28
N GLY A 192 6.77 -1.70 23.83
CA GLY A 192 6.42 -0.57 24.70
C GLY A 192 7.54 0.43 24.94
N ALA A 193 8.67 0.34 24.22
CA ALA A 193 9.71 1.37 24.29
C ALA A 193 9.32 2.66 23.53
N GLN A 194 8.42 2.57 22.55
CA GLN A 194 7.93 3.72 21.79
C GLN A 194 6.42 3.65 21.55
N PHE A 195 5.78 4.83 21.48
CA PHE A 195 4.35 4.96 21.21
C PHE A 195 4.08 6.03 20.17
N PHE A 196 3.29 5.69 19.15
CA PHE A 196 2.90 6.62 18.10
C PHE A 196 1.38 6.72 18.02
N GLN A 197 0.87 7.95 18.06
CA GLN A 197 -0.51 8.25 17.74
C GLN A 197 -0.68 8.35 16.22
N ILE A 198 -1.56 7.54 15.67
CA ILE A 198 -1.89 7.47 14.25
C ILE A 198 -3.31 8.00 14.10
N GLU A 199 -3.46 9.10 13.37
CA GLU A 199 -4.76 9.64 12.98
C GLU A 199 -5.09 9.17 11.57
N GLN A 200 -6.33 8.69 11.35
CA GLN A 200 -6.77 8.22 10.05
C GLN A 200 -8.18 8.73 9.73
N LEU A 201 -8.38 9.18 8.49
CA LEU A 201 -9.70 9.46 7.94
C LEU A 201 -10.39 8.13 7.60
N GLU A 202 -11.58 7.90 8.15
CA GLU A 202 -12.37 6.68 7.94
C GLU A 202 -13.41 6.89 6.84
N ILE A 203 -13.14 6.37 5.64
CA ILE A 203 -14.11 6.36 4.54
C ILE A 203 -15.00 5.13 4.66
N LYS A 204 -16.31 5.35 4.82
CA LYS A 204 -17.31 4.32 5.17
C LYS A 204 -18.12 3.79 3.97
N ASP A 205 -18.03 4.46 2.81
CA ASP A 205 -18.64 4.01 1.56
C ASP A 205 -17.53 3.49 0.64
N VAL A 206 -17.38 2.17 0.62
CA VAL A 206 -16.42 1.44 -0.20
C VAL A 206 -17.19 0.54 -1.14
N ARG A 207 -16.84 0.55 -2.43
CA ARG A 207 -17.57 -0.20 -3.45
C ARG A 207 -16.64 -1.12 -4.23
N LEU A 208 -17.09 -2.34 -4.48
CA LEU A 208 -16.45 -3.31 -5.34
C LEU A 208 -16.57 -2.85 -6.81
N VAL A 209 -15.42 -2.73 -7.46
CA VAL A 209 -15.32 -2.35 -8.88
C VAL A 209 -15.00 -3.57 -9.73
N TYR A 210 -14.05 -4.39 -9.27
CA TYR A 210 -13.60 -5.56 -9.99
C TYR A 210 -13.11 -6.65 -9.06
N SER A 211 -13.46 -7.89 -9.42
CA SER A 211 -12.85 -9.12 -8.94
C SER A 211 -12.62 -10.05 -10.12
N PRO A 212 -11.43 -10.67 -10.25
CA PRO A 212 -11.26 -11.76 -11.20
C PRO A 212 -12.13 -12.96 -10.81
N HIS A 213 -12.31 -13.88 -11.76
CA HIS A 213 -12.85 -15.22 -11.48
C HIS A 213 -12.00 -15.90 -10.39
N GLN A 214 -12.60 -16.70 -9.50
CA GLN A 214 -11.89 -17.36 -8.40
C GLN A 214 -10.73 -18.22 -8.89
N GLY A 215 -10.94 -18.94 -9.99
CA GLY A 215 -9.89 -19.72 -10.65
C GLY A 215 -8.67 -18.91 -11.11
N VAL A 216 -8.75 -17.59 -11.15
CA VAL A 216 -7.60 -16.69 -11.37
C VAL A 216 -7.12 -16.10 -10.03
N GLY A 217 -8.03 -15.54 -9.23
CA GLY A 217 -7.72 -14.87 -7.97
C GLY A 217 -7.14 -15.78 -6.88
N PHE A 218 -7.52 -17.05 -6.91
CA PHE A 218 -7.07 -18.10 -5.98
C PHE A 218 -6.62 -19.36 -6.74
N PHE A 219 -5.97 -19.17 -7.90
CA PHE A 219 -5.40 -20.27 -8.69
C PHE A 219 -4.47 -21.15 -7.84
N GLY A 220 -4.57 -22.46 -8.02
CA GLY A 220 -3.83 -23.46 -7.23
C GLY A 220 -4.37 -23.67 -5.81
N GLY A 221 -5.38 -22.90 -5.39
CA GLY A 221 -6.08 -23.07 -4.14
C GLY A 221 -5.16 -23.08 -2.90
N PHE A 222 -5.55 -23.91 -1.93
CA PHE A 222 -4.77 -24.13 -0.71
C PHE A 222 -3.44 -24.83 -0.97
N ASP A 223 -3.36 -25.69 -1.98
CA ASP A 223 -2.13 -26.41 -2.31
C ASP A 223 -1.02 -25.43 -2.66
N ASP A 224 -1.30 -24.39 -3.43
CA ASP A 224 -0.27 -23.43 -3.79
C ASP A 224 -0.14 -22.28 -2.76
N ASN A 225 -0.97 -22.26 -1.71
CA ASN A 225 -0.90 -21.20 -0.69
C ASN A 225 0.43 -21.28 0.06
N TRP A 226 1.05 -20.12 0.34
CA TRP A 226 2.39 -20.03 0.94
C TRP A 226 3.52 -20.74 0.16
N ARG A 227 3.35 -20.97 -1.15
CA ARG A 227 4.35 -21.62 -1.99
C ARG A 227 4.88 -20.70 -3.10
N TRP A 228 6.13 -20.96 -3.49
CA TRP A 228 6.76 -20.45 -4.69
C TRP A 228 7.32 -21.64 -5.49
N PRO A 229 7.16 -21.72 -6.82
CA PRO A 229 6.55 -20.74 -7.73
C PRO A 229 5.02 -20.61 -7.56
N ARG A 230 4.47 -19.43 -7.88
CA ARG A 230 3.04 -19.11 -7.75
C ARG A 230 2.51 -18.49 -9.05
N GLN A 231 1.28 -18.82 -9.44
CA GLN A 231 0.64 -18.32 -10.67
C GLN A 231 -0.75 -17.71 -10.44
N ALA A 232 -1.08 -17.36 -9.19
CA ALA A 232 -2.36 -16.72 -8.84
C ALA A 232 -2.37 -15.23 -9.20
N GLY A 233 -3.43 -14.78 -9.86
CA GLY A 233 -3.73 -13.37 -10.11
C GLY A 233 -4.48 -12.74 -8.93
N ASP A 234 -3.87 -12.72 -7.76
CA ASP A 234 -4.49 -12.29 -6.50
C ASP A 234 -4.59 -10.76 -6.40
N TYR A 235 -5.51 -10.17 -7.16
CA TYR A 235 -5.81 -8.73 -7.13
C TYR A 235 -7.31 -8.45 -7.31
N GLY A 236 -7.75 -7.29 -6.84
CA GLY A 236 -9.10 -6.78 -7.00
C GLY A 236 -9.11 -5.26 -6.89
N PHE A 237 -10.21 -4.65 -7.34
CA PHE A 237 -10.39 -3.21 -7.25
C PHE A 237 -11.62 -2.84 -6.44
N LEU A 238 -11.42 -1.87 -5.56
CA LEU A 238 -12.45 -1.16 -4.82
C LEU A 238 -12.44 0.31 -5.22
N ARG A 239 -13.47 1.06 -4.86
CA ARG A 239 -13.47 2.53 -4.93
C ARG A 239 -14.00 3.12 -3.63
N ALA A 240 -13.31 4.13 -3.13
CA ALA A 240 -13.76 4.95 -2.01
C ALA A 240 -14.71 6.05 -2.48
N TYR A 241 -15.80 6.25 -1.75
CA TYR A 241 -16.82 7.27 -1.97
C TYR A 241 -17.02 8.14 -0.71
N VAL A 242 -17.36 9.40 -0.94
CA VAL A 242 -17.62 10.41 0.10
C VAL A 242 -18.91 11.16 -0.20
N GLY A 243 -19.43 11.88 0.78
CA GLY A 243 -20.55 12.79 0.57
C GLY A 243 -20.24 13.86 -0.49
N PRO A 244 -21.26 14.51 -1.08
CA PRO A 244 -21.06 15.60 -2.04
C PRO A 244 -20.25 16.79 -1.49
N ASP A 245 -20.16 16.91 -0.16
CA ASP A 245 -19.33 17.89 0.55
C ASP A 245 -17.86 17.49 0.67
N GLY A 246 -17.48 16.32 0.13
CA GLY A 246 -16.14 15.75 0.16
C GLY A 246 -15.79 15.06 1.48
N LYS A 247 -16.71 14.96 2.44
CA LYS A 247 -16.47 14.32 3.74
C LYS A 247 -16.92 12.86 3.75
N PRO A 248 -16.30 12.00 4.58
CA PRO A 248 -16.77 10.64 4.71
C PRO A 248 -18.25 10.57 5.07
N ALA A 249 -18.95 9.67 4.39
CA ALA A 249 -20.37 9.47 4.57
C ALA A 249 -20.65 7.96 4.55
N LYS A 250 -21.77 7.57 5.17
CA LYS A 250 -22.32 6.23 4.95
C LYS A 250 -22.72 6.07 3.48
N TYR A 251 -22.87 4.83 3.04
CA TYR A 251 -23.34 4.53 1.69
C TYR A 251 -24.59 5.33 1.31
N SER A 252 -24.52 5.94 0.14
CA SER A 252 -25.62 6.65 -0.50
C SER A 252 -25.45 6.62 -2.01
N PRO A 253 -26.53 6.42 -2.80
CA PRO A 253 -26.47 6.55 -4.25
C PRO A 253 -25.96 7.92 -4.75
N ASN A 254 -26.07 8.96 -3.92
CA ASN A 254 -25.65 10.32 -4.25
C ASN A 254 -24.20 10.64 -3.85
N ASN A 255 -23.50 9.71 -3.21
CA ASN A 255 -22.09 9.92 -2.88
C ASN A 255 -21.24 10.00 -4.15
N VAL A 256 -20.14 10.72 -4.06
CA VAL A 256 -19.21 10.96 -5.17
C VAL A 256 -17.87 10.26 -4.90
N PRO A 257 -17.11 9.89 -5.95
CA PRO A 257 -15.79 9.30 -5.77
C PRO A 257 -14.87 10.18 -4.93
N TYR A 258 -14.17 9.58 -3.97
CA TYR A 258 -13.16 10.26 -3.16
C TYR A 258 -11.99 10.73 -4.04
N ILE A 259 -11.48 11.92 -3.76
CA ILE A 259 -10.30 12.48 -4.44
C ILE A 259 -9.11 12.34 -3.47
N PRO A 260 -8.24 11.34 -3.64
CA PRO A 260 -7.10 11.15 -2.76
C PRO A 260 -6.02 12.19 -3.03
N THR A 261 -5.30 12.59 -1.96
CA THR A 261 -4.13 13.49 -2.05
C THR A 261 -2.99 12.87 -2.86
N HIS A 262 -2.78 11.56 -2.70
CA HIS A 262 -1.72 10.81 -3.37
C HIS A 262 -2.25 9.55 -4.04
N THR A 263 -1.62 9.18 -5.16
CA THR A 263 -1.95 8.01 -5.96
C THR A 263 -0.69 7.37 -6.50
N LEU A 264 -0.62 6.05 -6.54
CA LEU A 264 0.42 5.33 -7.24
C LEU A 264 0.11 5.23 -8.73
N ARG A 265 1.16 5.25 -9.56
CA ARG A 265 1.04 5.04 -11.00
C ARG A 265 1.30 3.58 -11.31
N LEU A 266 0.46 2.99 -12.15
CA LEU A 266 0.75 1.67 -12.71
C LEU A 266 1.97 1.76 -13.63
N PRO A 267 2.91 0.80 -13.54
CA PRO A 267 4.08 0.78 -14.40
C PRO A 267 3.67 0.53 -15.86
N SER A 268 4.35 1.20 -16.79
CA SER A 268 4.22 0.97 -18.24
C SER A 268 5.26 0.00 -18.79
N GLN A 269 6.15 -0.50 -17.93
CA GLN A 269 7.27 -1.37 -18.27
C GLN A 269 7.24 -2.61 -17.38
N ALA A 270 7.70 -3.73 -17.92
CA ALA A 270 7.85 -4.96 -17.15
C ALA A 270 8.99 -4.85 -16.14
N LEU A 271 8.84 -5.54 -15.01
CA LEU A 271 9.90 -5.71 -14.02
C LEU A 271 10.94 -6.73 -14.52
N ASN A 272 12.19 -6.50 -14.19
CA ASN A 272 13.32 -7.39 -14.48
C ASN A 272 13.94 -7.88 -13.18
N ALA A 273 14.66 -9.01 -13.27
CA ALA A 273 15.46 -9.49 -12.16
C ALA A 273 16.49 -8.42 -11.77
N GLY A 274 16.59 -8.12 -10.47
CA GLY A 274 17.48 -7.10 -9.93
C GLY A 274 16.87 -5.70 -9.81
N ASP A 275 15.64 -5.48 -10.27
CA ASP A 275 14.95 -4.22 -10.03
C ASP A 275 14.69 -4.02 -8.52
N LEU A 276 14.90 -2.79 -8.05
CA LEU A 276 14.55 -2.41 -6.68
C LEU A 276 13.02 -2.46 -6.50
N VAL A 277 12.57 -3.28 -5.56
CA VAL A 277 11.17 -3.34 -5.13
C VAL A 277 11.07 -2.80 -3.71
N MET A 278 10.19 -1.84 -3.51
CA MET A 278 9.79 -1.35 -2.19
C MET A 278 8.35 -1.77 -1.93
N VAL A 279 8.12 -2.41 -0.80
CA VAL A 279 6.79 -2.82 -0.34
C VAL A 279 6.45 -2.01 0.89
N THR A 280 5.25 -1.44 0.89
CA THR A 280 4.75 -0.57 1.95
C THR A 280 3.35 -1.00 2.31
N GLY A 281 3.03 -1.03 3.59
CA GLY A 281 1.74 -1.50 4.07
C GLY A 281 1.67 -1.49 5.58
N TYR A 282 0.65 -2.18 6.09
CA TYR A 282 0.31 -2.30 7.49
C TYR A 282 0.52 -3.76 7.91
N PRO A 283 1.77 -4.19 8.17
CA PRO A 283 2.01 -5.53 8.70
C PRO A 283 1.35 -5.69 10.07
N GLY A 284 0.76 -6.86 10.31
CA GLY A 284 0.02 -7.13 11.54
C GLY A 284 0.94 -7.42 12.74
N THR A 285 1.55 -8.60 12.76
CA THR A 285 2.32 -9.08 13.90
C THR A 285 3.62 -9.74 13.43
N THR A 286 4.69 -9.51 14.19
CA THR A 286 5.97 -10.19 14.03
C THR A 286 6.57 -10.43 15.40
N ASP A 287 7.29 -11.52 15.55
CA ASP A 287 7.81 -11.96 16.83
C ASP A 287 9.35 -11.91 16.89
N ARG A 288 9.94 -10.86 16.30
CA ARG A 288 11.39 -10.77 16.08
C ARG A 288 12.22 -10.82 17.38
N PHE A 289 11.63 -10.44 18.50
CA PHE A 289 12.30 -10.41 19.80
C PHE A 289 11.97 -11.62 20.70
N LYS A 290 11.17 -12.59 20.23
CA LYS A 290 10.91 -13.80 21.00
C LYS A 290 12.21 -14.50 21.36
N THR A 291 12.31 -14.86 22.63
CA THR A 291 13.38 -15.67 23.20
C THR A 291 13.25 -17.12 22.73
N ALA A 292 14.30 -17.92 22.95
CA ALA A 292 14.27 -19.34 22.62
C ALA A 292 13.13 -20.07 23.36
N ASP A 293 12.94 -19.75 24.63
CA ASP A 293 11.90 -20.36 25.47
C ASP A 293 10.48 -19.99 24.98
N GLU A 294 10.25 -18.71 24.63
CA GLU A 294 8.95 -18.28 24.07
C GLU A 294 8.63 -18.96 22.73
N VAL A 295 9.63 -19.29 21.91
CA VAL A 295 9.44 -20.04 20.67
C VAL A 295 9.14 -21.52 20.96
N GLU A 296 9.69 -22.10 22.03
CA GLU A 296 9.42 -23.48 22.43
C GLU A 296 8.01 -23.66 22.99
N ASP A 297 7.49 -22.66 23.70
CA ASP A 297 6.15 -22.68 24.29
C ASP A 297 5.02 -22.35 23.28
N ASP A 298 5.35 -21.75 22.13
CA ASP A 298 4.40 -21.34 21.08
C ASP A 298 3.98 -22.46 20.10
N VAL A 299 4.45 -23.69 20.32
CA VAL A 299 4.29 -24.84 19.40
C VAL A 299 3.03 -25.67 19.68
#